data_AF-A0A923P831-F1
#
_entry.id   AF-A0A923P831-F1
#
_cell.length_a   1.000
_cell.length_b   1.000
_cell.length_c   1.000
_cell.angle_alpha   90.00
_cell.angle_beta   90.00
_cell.angle_gamma   90.00
#
_symmetry.space_group_name_H-M   'P 1'
#
loop_
_entity.id
_entity.type
_entity.pdbx_description
1 polymer ?
#
loop_
_entity_poly.entity_id
_entity_poly.type
_entity_poly.pdbx_seq_one_letter_code
_entity_poly.pdbx_strand_id
1 'polypeptide(L)'
;MRQIALLILALTAAPAALAGECRSALRPLLLSTQPDAAALQAVRASCQAEADAGDAVALYELALFHLGLNGEWQPDAALPLIRDAAAAGVPEAQYWLAWQYEAGPLLDHDQALALSWYQRAANGNHRLAVARLASAYAGGELGLARDPLKAAEYKAREAQCLRRQQAAAGN
;
A
#
# COMPACT_ATOMS: atom_id res chain seq x y z
N MET A 1 0.51 39.29 -43.91
CA MET A 1 -0.67 38.67 -43.27
C MET A 1 -0.16 37.51 -42.42
N ARG A 2 0.04 37.74 -41.11
CA ARG A 2 0.56 36.75 -40.14
C ARG A 2 -0.64 36.11 -39.44
N GLN A 3 -0.91 34.84 -39.69
CA GLN A 3 -1.82 34.05 -38.85
C GLN A 3 -1.02 33.54 -37.66
N ILE A 4 -1.34 34.05 -36.48
CA ILE A 4 -0.84 33.59 -35.19
C ILE A 4 -1.77 32.45 -34.77
N ALA A 5 -1.30 31.20 -34.87
CA ALA A 5 -2.01 30.04 -34.34
C ALA A 5 -1.77 29.99 -32.82
N LEU A 6 -2.76 30.46 -32.07
CA LEU A 6 -2.86 30.26 -30.62
C LEU A 6 -3.22 28.79 -30.37
N LEU A 7 -2.22 27.94 -30.10
CA LEU A 7 -2.45 26.63 -29.48
C LEU A 7 -2.74 26.89 -28.00
N ILE A 8 -4.02 26.88 -27.65
CA ILE A 8 -4.48 26.89 -26.26
C ILE A 8 -4.15 25.51 -25.69
N LEU A 9 -3.12 25.45 -24.83
CA LEU A 9 -2.89 24.31 -23.95
C LEU A 9 -4.10 24.23 -23.01
N ALA A 10 -5.06 23.36 -23.33
CA ALA A 10 -6.11 22.99 -22.40
C ALA A 10 -5.47 22.14 -21.31
N LEU A 11 -4.92 22.81 -20.29
CA LEU A 11 -4.60 22.17 -19.02
C LEU A 11 -5.94 21.86 -18.35
N THR A 12 -6.54 20.72 -18.73
CA THR A 12 -7.67 20.17 -17.98
C THR A 12 -7.14 19.77 -16.63
N ALA A 13 -7.31 20.64 -15.63
CA ALA A 13 -7.21 20.24 -14.24
C ALA A 13 -8.20 19.08 -14.05
N ALA A 14 -7.67 17.87 -13.89
CA ALA A 14 -8.47 16.73 -13.49
C ALA A 14 -9.22 17.12 -12.20
N PRO A 15 -10.53 16.86 -12.10
CA PRO A 15 -11.29 17.28 -10.94
C PRO A 15 -10.69 16.58 -9.71
N ALA A 16 -10.48 17.33 -8.63
CA ALA A 16 -10.10 16.84 -7.31
C ALA A 16 -11.15 15.90 -6.67
N ALA A 17 -12.08 15.37 -7.47
CA ALA A 17 -13.21 14.54 -7.07
C ALA A 17 -12.91 13.03 -7.06
N LEU A 18 -11.74 12.61 -7.55
CA LEU A 18 -11.42 11.18 -7.69
C LEU A 18 -10.70 10.56 -6.47
N ALA A 19 -10.23 11.35 -5.50
CA ALA A 19 -9.38 10.83 -4.43
C ALA A 19 -10.08 9.78 -3.54
N GLY A 20 -9.60 8.53 -3.58
CA GLY A 20 -10.07 7.45 -2.71
C GLY A 20 -11.23 6.61 -3.26
N GLU A 21 -11.70 6.90 -4.50
CA GLU A 21 -12.74 6.11 -5.16
C GLU A 21 -12.25 4.71 -5.51
N CYS A 22 -11.03 4.60 -6.05
CA CYS A 22 -10.34 3.34 -6.37
C CYS A 22 -10.34 2.39 -5.17
N ARG A 23 -9.83 2.85 -4.02
CA ARG A 23 -9.74 2.02 -2.80
C ARG A 23 -11.13 1.58 -2.32
N SER A 24 -12.10 2.50 -2.33
CA SER A 24 -13.46 2.23 -1.87
C SER A 24 -14.15 1.19 -2.77
N ALA A 25 -13.96 1.29 -4.09
CA ALA A 25 -14.52 0.37 -5.06
C ALA A 25 -13.79 -1.00 -5.07
N LEU A 26 -12.50 -1.02 -4.77
CA LEU A 26 -11.71 -2.25 -4.74
C LEU A 26 -12.02 -3.13 -3.53
N ARG A 27 -12.24 -2.54 -2.36
CA ARG A 27 -12.46 -3.27 -1.10
C ARG A 27 -13.50 -4.41 -1.19
N PRO A 28 -14.75 -4.20 -1.69
CA PRO A 28 -15.71 -5.30 -1.78
C PRO A 28 -15.29 -6.39 -2.78
N LEU A 29 -14.54 -6.04 -3.83
CA LEU A 29 -14.06 -7.00 -4.82
C LEU A 29 -13.01 -7.94 -4.24
N LEU A 30 -12.12 -7.44 -3.36
CA LEU A 30 -11.12 -8.26 -2.65
C LEU A 30 -11.73 -9.29 -1.69
N LEU A 31 -12.98 -9.06 -1.25
CA LEU A 31 -13.70 -9.96 -0.35
C LEU A 31 -14.60 -10.93 -1.11
N SER A 32 -14.75 -10.75 -2.43
CA SER A 32 -15.55 -11.64 -3.28
C SER A 32 -14.79 -12.92 -3.59
N THR A 33 -15.51 -14.04 -3.61
CA THR A 33 -14.97 -15.33 -4.05
C THR A 33 -14.84 -15.42 -5.58
N GLN A 34 -15.57 -14.58 -6.32
CA GLN A 34 -15.55 -14.48 -7.78
C GLN A 34 -15.77 -13.02 -8.18
N PRO A 35 -14.75 -12.16 -8.09
CA PRO A 35 -14.88 -10.78 -8.51
C PRO A 35 -15.10 -10.70 -10.02
N ASP A 36 -16.03 -9.85 -10.45
CA ASP A 36 -16.30 -9.61 -11.88
C ASP A 36 -15.07 -8.94 -12.53
N ALA A 37 -14.57 -9.56 -13.60
CA ALA A 37 -13.40 -9.07 -14.34
C ALA A 37 -13.66 -7.68 -14.96
N ALA A 38 -14.90 -7.38 -15.37
CA ALA A 38 -15.27 -6.06 -15.89
C ALA A 38 -15.24 -5.00 -14.77
N ALA A 39 -15.80 -5.34 -13.60
CA ALA A 39 -15.70 -4.48 -12.42
C ALA A 39 -14.25 -4.22 -12.02
N LEU A 40 -13.40 -5.26 -11.96
CA LEU A 40 -11.98 -5.12 -11.65
C LEU A 40 -11.24 -4.27 -12.70
N GLN A 41 -11.58 -4.40 -13.99
CA GLN A 41 -11.00 -3.56 -15.04
C GLN A 41 -11.42 -2.09 -14.89
N ALA A 42 -12.66 -1.81 -14.51
CA ALA A 42 -13.13 -0.45 -14.24
C ALA A 42 -12.43 0.15 -13.02
N VAL A 43 -12.28 -0.62 -11.93
CA VAL A 43 -11.54 -0.19 -10.74
C VAL A 43 -10.08 0.09 -11.08
N ARG A 44 -9.42 -0.76 -11.87
CA ARG A 44 -8.04 -0.53 -12.32
C ARG A 44 -7.89 0.81 -13.04
N ALA A 45 -8.84 1.17 -13.90
CA ALA A 45 -8.82 2.45 -14.61
C ALA A 45 -8.96 3.65 -13.65
N SER A 46 -9.79 3.54 -12.61
CA SER A 46 -9.90 4.55 -11.55
C SER A 46 -8.59 4.65 -10.76
N CYS A 47 -7.97 3.53 -10.38
CA CYS A 47 -6.68 3.54 -9.69
C CYS A 47 -5.57 4.17 -10.53
N GLN A 48 -5.56 3.92 -11.86
CA GLN A 48 -4.62 4.58 -12.76
C GLN A 48 -4.81 6.10 -12.78
N ALA A 49 -6.05 6.57 -12.94
CA ALA A 49 -6.35 8.00 -12.97
C ALA A 49 -5.97 8.72 -11.67
N GLU A 50 -6.22 8.11 -10.51
CA GLU A 50 -5.81 8.65 -9.21
C GLU A 50 -4.30 8.63 -9.02
N ALA A 51 -3.62 7.55 -9.43
CA ALA A 51 -2.16 7.45 -9.41
C ALA A 51 -1.50 8.54 -10.29
N ASP A 52 -2.03 8.77 -11.50
CA ASP A 52 -1.57 9.83 -12.41
C ASP A 52 -1.80 11.23 -11.84
N ALA A 53 -2.81 11.39 -10.98
CA ALA A 53 -3.08 12.61 -10.21
C ALA A 53 -2.22 12.76 -8.95
N GLY A 54 -1.34 11.79 -8.65
CA GLY A 54 -0.41 11.81 -7.53
C GLY A 54 -0.95 11.21 -6.23
N ASP A 55 -2.08 10.47 -6.28
CA ASP A 55 -2.57 9.74 -5.11
C ASP A 55 -1.66 8.54 -4.81
N ALA A 56 -0.92 8.63 -3.70
CA ALA A 56 0.01 7.59 -3.29
C ALA A 56 -0.66 6.28 -2.90
N VAL A 57 -1.88 6.34 -2.37
CA VAL A 57 -2.67 5.15 -2.06
C VAL A 57 -3.05 4.44 -3.35
N ALA A 58 -3.48 5.18 -4.37
CA ALA A 58 -3.81 4.62 -5.67
C ALA A 58 -2.60 4.00 -6.38
N LEU A 59 -1.37 4.54 -6.18
CA LEU A 59 -0.14 3.88 -6.65
C LEU A 59 -0.02 2.45 -6.10
N TYR A 60 -0.28 2.25 -4.81
CA TYR A 60 -0.24 0.92 -4.20
C TYR A 60 -1.36 0.01 -4.73
N GLU A 61 -2.60 0.51 -4.82
CA GLU A 61 -3.72 -0.29 -5.34
C GLU A 61 -3.52 -0.67 -6.81
N LEU A 62 -3.00 0.25 -7.64
CA LEU A 62 -2.62 -0.02 -9.02
C LEU A 62 -1.53 -1.11 -9.09
N ALA A 63 -0.55 -1.07 -8.19
CA ALA A 63 0.47 -2.10 -8.12
C ALA A 63 -0.11 -3.49 -7.84
N LEU A 64 -1.19 -3.61 -7.04
CA LEU A 64 -1.85 -4.90 -6.81
C LEU A 64 -2.43 -5.50 -8.10
N PHE A 65 -2.90 -4.68 -9.03
CA PHE A 65 -3.32 -5.15 -10.36
C PHE A 65 -2.16 -5.74 -11.16
N HIS A 66 -0.97 -5.12 -11.09
CA HIS A 66 0.24 -5.67 -11.68
C HIS A 66 0.76 -6.92 -10.93
N LEU A 67 0.34 -7.13 -9.69
CA LEU A 67 0.63 -8.35 -8.91
C LEU A 67 -0.48 -9.41 -9.02
N GLY A 68 -1.25 -9.38 -10.11
CA GLY A 68 -2.16 -10.48 -10.46
C GLY A 68 -3.58 -10.38 -9.91
N LEU A 69 -3.99 -9.25 -9.34
CA LEU A 69 -5.36 -9.07 -8.83
C LEU A 69 -6.45 -9.15 -9.92
N ASN A 70 -6.13 -8.77 -11.17
CA ASN A 70 -7.00 -8.93 -12.35
C ASN A 70 -6.19 -8.86 -13.65
N GLY A 71 -5.15 -9.67 -13.75
CA GLY A 71 -4.23 -9.59 -14.87
C GLY A 71 -3.02 -10.47 -14.67
N GLU A 72 -2.05 -10.32 -15.56
CA GLU A 72 -0.80 -11.07 -15.49
C GLU A 72 0.08 -10.57 -14.35
N TRP A 73 0.83 -11.51 -13.77
CA TRP A 73 1.86 -11.23 -12.79
C TRP A 73 3.03 -10.47 -13.44
N GLN A 74 3.13 -9.17 -13.16
CA GLN A 74 4.09 -8.21 -13.72
C GLN A 74 4.80 -7.43 -12.58
N PRO A 75 5.65 -8.10 -11.79
CA PRO A 75 6.30 -7.48 -10.63
C PRO A 75 7.22 -6.30 -11.01
N ASP A 76 7.83 -6.32 -12.19
CA ASP A 76 8.68 -5.22 -12.68
C ASP A 76 7.90 -3.92 -12.87
N ALA A 77 6.61 -4.01 -13.23
CA ALA A 77 5.72 -2.86 -13.32
C ALA A 77 5.18 -2.43 -11.94
N ALA A 78 5.01 -3.38 -11.02
CA ALA A 78 4.51 -3.10 -9.68
C ALA A 78 5.55 -2.43 -8.76
N LEU A 79 6.81 -2.86 -8.82
CA LEU A 79 7.86 -2.45 -7.87
C LEU A 79 8.10 -0.94 -7.80
N PRO A 80 8.17 -0.18 -8.91
CA PRO A 80 8.30 1.27 -8.86
C PRO A 80 7.12 1.94 -8.15
N LEU A 81 5.89 1.55 -8.49
CA LEU A 81 4.66 2.08 -7.87
C LEU A 81 4.63 1.85 -6.36
N ILE A 82 5.04 0.65 -5.92
CA ILE A 82 5.11 0.31 -4.50
C ILE A 82 6.18 1.13 -3.78
N ARG A 83 7.35 1.33 -4.40
CA ARG A 83 8.42 2.16 -3.83
C ARG A 83 7.96 3.60 -3.66
N ASP A 84 7.28 4.16 -4.65
CA ASP A 84 6.76 5.53 -4.61
C ASP A 84 5.66 5.67 -3.54
N ALA A 85 4.71 4.73 -3.49
CA ALA A 85 3.69 4.70 -2.44
C ALA A 85 4.30 4.58 -1.03
N ALA A 86 5.30 3.71 -0.86
CA ALA A 86 5.96 3.51 0.43
C ALA A 86 6.77 4.75 0.86
N ALA A 87 7.44 5.40 -0.10
CA ALA A 87 8.16 6.65 0.10
C ALA A 87 7.20 7.78 0.54
N ALA A 88 6.01 7.84 -0.07
CA ALA A 88 4.94 8.78 0.27
C ALA A 88 4.21 8.48 1.59
N GLY A 89 4.53 7.36 2.27
CA GLY A 89 4.01 7.07 3.60
C GLY A 89 2.89 6.04 3.66
N VAL A 90 2.52 5.40 2.55
CA VAL A 90 1.42 4.42 2.52
C VAL A 90 1.80 3.19 3.35
N PRO A 91 1.11 2.91 4.47
CA PRO A 91 1.53 1.86 5.40
C PRO A 91 1.48 0.45 4.80
N GLU A 92 0.53 0.18 3.91
CA GLU A 92 0.42 -1.10 3.20
C GLU A 92 1.60 -1.33 2.26
N ALA A 93 2.01 -0.31 1.50
CA ALA A 93 3.18 -0.38 0.62
C ALA A 93 4.48 -0.56 1.41
N GLN A 94 4.62 0.14 2.54
CA GLN A 94 5.76 -0.02 3.45
C GLN A 94 5.81 -1.43 4.02
N TYR A 95 4.69 -1.99 4.47
CA TYR A 95 4.62 -3.37 4.93
C TYR A 95 4.97 -4.36 3.83
N TRP A 96 4.47 -4.14 2.61
CA TRP A 96 4.78 -5.00 1.47
C TRP A 96 6.28 -5.04 1.18
N LEU A 97 6.96 -3.88 1.14
CA LEU A 97 8.41 -3.82 0.97
C LEU A 97 9.14 -4.51 2.12
N ALA A 98 8.69 -4.30 3.35
CA ALA A 98 9.28 -4.94 4.52
C ALA A 98 9.24 -6.47 4.39
N TRP A 99 8.11 -7.01 3.96
CA TRP A 99 7.95 -8.45 3.73
C TRP A 99 8.81 -8.95 2.57
N GLN A 100 8.95 -8.18 1.48
CA GLN A 100 9.84 -8.57 0.39
C GLN A 100 11.30 -8.67 0.84
N TYR A 101 11.79 -7.67 1.57
CA TYR A 101 13.15 -7.71 2.12
C TYR A 101 13.33 -8.80 3.20
N GLU A 102 12.28 -9.17 3.92
CA GLU A 102 12.34 -10.23 4.93
C GLU A 102 12.32 -11.64 4.32
N ALA A 103 11.38 -11.93 3.44
CA ALA A 103 11.09 -13.29 3.02
C ALA A 103 10.44 -13.41 1.64
N GLY A 104 10.17 -12.28 0.98
CA GLY A 104 9.49 -12.31 -0.31
C GLY A 104 10.43 -12.62 -1.47
N PRO A 105 9.88 -13.03 -2.62
CA PRO A 105 10.67 -13.53 -3.74
C PRO A 105 11.20 -12.43 -4.66
N LEU A 106 10.78 -11.17 -4.48
CA LEU A 106 11.02 -10.11 -5.47
C LEU A 106 12.23 -9.22 -5.18
N LEU A 107 12.73 -9.21 -3.95
CA LEU A 107 13.87 -8.39 -3.54
C LEU A 107 14.88 -9.25 -2.79
N ASP A 108 16.16 -8.87 -2.86
CA ASP A 108 17.20 -9.54 -2.09
C ASP A 108 16.92 -9.40 -0.59
N HIS A 109 17.20 -10.48 0.14
CA HIS A 109 16.98 -10.51 1.59
C HIS A 109 17.85 -9.47 2.31
N ASP A 110 17.21 -8.58 3.07
CA ASP A 110 17.90 -7.58 3.90
C ASP A 110 17.06 -7.31 5.15
N GLN A 111 17.54 -7.86 6.27
CA GLN A 111 16.86 -7.73 7.56
C GLN A 111 16.79 -6.29 8.08
N ALA A 112 17.79 -5.46 7.78
CA ALA A 112 17.84 -4.08 8.23
C ALA A 112 16.85 -3.21 7.48
N LEU A 113 16.75 -3.39 6.15
CA LEU A 113 15.72 -2.75 5.34
C LEU A 113 14.32 -3.24 5.73
N ALA A 114 14.14 -4.56 5.92
CA ALA A 114 12.87 -5.11 6.39
C ALA A 114 12.43 -4.46 7.70
N LEU A 115 13.32 -4.42 8.70
CA LEU A 115 13.06 -3.77 9.99
C LEU A 115 12.67 -2.30 9.83
N SER A 116 13.41 -1.54 9.02
CA SER A 116 13.14 -0.12 8.77
C SER A 116 11.73 0.09 8.19
N TRP A 117 11.37 -0.69 7.17
CA TRP A 117 10.07 -0.61 6.53
C TRP A 117 8.92 -1.06 7.45
N TYR A 118 9.12 -2.11 8.24
CA TYR A 118 8.14 -2.51 9.25
C TYR A 118 7.91 -1.42 10.30
N GLN A 119 8.96 -0.75 10.76
CA GLN A 119 8.82 0.36 11.72
C GLN A 119 8.02 1.51 11.12
N ARG A 120 8.26 1.87 9.86
CA ARG A 120 7.50 2.90 9.15
C ARG A 120 6.02 2.51 9.00
N ALA A 121 5.75 1.28 8.54
CA ALA A 121 4.39 0.78 8.39
C ALA A 121 3.65 0.73 9.75
N ALA A 122 4.33 0.27 10.80
CA ALA A 122 3.79 0.25 12.15
C ALA A 122 3.51 1.66 12.68
N ASN A 123 4.33 2.66 12.34
CA ASN A 123 4.07 4.07 12.65
C ASN A 123 2.82 4.60 11.96
N GLY A 124 2.55 4.14 10.74
CA GLY A 124 1.28 4.32 10.03
C GLY A 124 0.11 3.46 10.55
N ASN A 125 0.27 2.78 11.68
CA ASN A 125 -0.70 1.88 12.30
C ASN A 125 -1.07 0.65 11.43
N HIS A 126 -0.17 0.22 10.55
CA HIS A 126 -0.36 -1.03 9.80
C HIS A 126 -0.33 -2.22 10.75
N ARG A 127 -1.47 -2.86 10.96
CA ARG A 127 -1.66 -3.89 12.00
C ARG A 127 -0.68 -5.06 11.86
N LEU A 128 -0.46 -5.57 10.65
CA LEU A 128 0.46 -6.70 10.44
C LEU A 128 1.91 -6.30 10.69
N ALA A 129 2.29 -5.04 10.44
CA ALA A 129 3.63 -4.57 10.75
C ALA A 129 3.86 -4.46 12.27
N VAL A 130 2.84 -3.96 13.00
CA VAL A 130 2.86 -3.91 14.46
C VAL A 130 3.00 -5.32 15.05
N ALA A 131 2.21 -6.29 14.55
CA ALA A 131 2.28 -7.69 14.98
C ALA A 131 3.65 -8.31 14.68
N ARG A 132 4.20 -8.06 13.48
CA ARG A 132 5.51 -8.58 13.08
C ARG A 132 6.63 -8.05 13.97
N LEU A 133 6.62 -6.76 14.32
CA LEU A 133 7.60 -6.16 15.23
C LEU A 133 7.46 -6.69 16.67
N ALA A 134 6.24 -6.94 17.14
CA ALA A 134 6.05 -7.59 18.44
C ALA A 134 6.71 -8.98 18.47
N SER A 135 6.56 -9.76 17.40
CA SER A 135 7.22 -11.06 17.25
C SER A 135 8.74 -10.90 17.16
N ALA A 136 9.22 -9.95 16.36
CA ALA A 136 10.65 -9.73 16.15
C ALA A 136 11.38 -9.37 17.45
N TYR A 137 10.80 -8.49 18.28
CA TYR A 137 11.37 -8.16 19.59
C TYR A 137 11.27 -9.33 20.58
N ALA A 138 10.21 -10.13 20.55
CA ALA A 138 10.09 -11.29 21.44
C ALA A 138 11.12 -12.40 21.11
N GLY A 139 11.37 -12.61 19.83
CA GLY A 139 12.25 -13.65 19.28
C GLY A 139 13.71 -13.22 19.13
N GLY A 140 13.99 -11.92 18.97
CA GLY A 140 15.32 -11.42 18.62
C GLY A 140 15.62 -11.65 17.14
N GLU A 141 14.69 -11.26 16.27
CA GLU A 141 14.75 -11.44 14.82
C GLU A 141 15.01 -10.10 14.10
N LEU A 142 15.22 -10.12 12.79
CA LEU A 142 15.49 -8.92 11.97
C LEU A 142 16.69 -8.10 12.48
N GLY A 143 17.71 -8.78 13.02
CA GLY A 143 18.88 -8.13 13.63
C GLY A 143 18.63 -7.46 14.99
N LEU A 144 17.44 -7.64 15.59
CA LEU A 144 17.12 -7.12 16.91
C LEU A 144 17.58 -8.05 18.03
N ALA A 145 17.99 -7.48 19.15
CA ALA A 145 18.08 -8.22 20.40
C ALA A 145 16.68 -8.53 20.94
N ARG A 146 16.57 -9.62 21.70
CA ARG A 146 15.33 -9.94 22.42
C ARG A 146 15.00 -8.84 23.42
N ASP A 147 13.80 -8.30 23.32
CA ASP A 147 13.28 -7.25 24.19
C ASP A 147 11.79 -7.52 24.50
N PRO A 148 11.51 -8.23 25.62
CA PRO A 148 10.14 -8.56 26.01
C PRO A 148 9.29 -7.33 26.35
N LEU A 149 9.89 -6.25 26.85
CA LEU A 149 9.17 -5.03 27.19
C LEU A 149 8.68 -4.34 25.92
N LYS A 150 9.57 -4.17 24.95
CA LYS A 150 9.22 -3.58 23.65
C LYS A 150 8.24 -4.47 22.88
N ALA A 151 8.39 -5.79 22.94
CA ALA A 151 7.41 -6.71 22.40
C ALA A 151 6.00 -6.50 23.00
N ALA A 152 5.91 -6.30 24.32
CA ALA A 152 4.64 -6.03 25.00
C ALA A 152 4.03 -4.68 24.60
N GLU A 153 4.85 -3.65 24.41
CA GLU A 153 4.42 -2.35 23.89
C GLU A 153 3.78 -2.47 22.50
N TYR A 154 4.43 -3.18 21.57
CA TYR A 154 3.87 -3.42 20.23
C TYR A 154 2.58 -4.25 20.28
N LYS A 155 2.48 -5.26 21.16
CA LYS A 155 1.22 -6.01 21.35
C LYS A 155 0.08 -5.12 21.84
N ALA A 156 0.34 -4.22 22.78
CA ALA A 156 -0.66 -3.27 23.26
C ALA A 156 -1.14 -2.34 22.13
N ARG A 157 -0.20 -1.91 21.26
CA ARG A 157 -0.51 -1.09 20.08
C ARG A 157 -1.33 -1.85 19.04
N GLU A 158 -1.07 -3.15 18.83
CA GLU A 158 -1.87 -3.99 17.93
C GLU A 158 -3.33 -4.07 18.39
N ALA A 159 -3.55 -4.32 19.68
CA ALA A 159 -4.88 -4.37 20.28
C ALA A 159 -5.62 -3.02 20.16
N GLN A 160 -4.89 -1.89 20.19
CA GLN A 160 -5.47 -0.58 19.93
C GLN A 160 -5.87 -0.41 18.47
N CYS A 161 -5.07 -0.90 17.51
CA CYS A 161 -5.41 -0.87 16.09
C CYS A 161 -6.68 -1.67 15.80
N LEU A 162 -6.81 -2.88 16.36
CA LEU A 162 -7.99 -3.74 16.22
C LEU A 162 -9.27 -3.05 16.72
N ARG A 163 -9.22 -2.45 17.92
CA ARG A 163 -10.36 -1.72 18.49
C ARG A 163 -10.81 -0.56 17.60
N ARG A 164 -9.86 0.20 17.04
CA ARG A 164 -10.17 1.30 16.12
C ARG A 164 -10.83 0.81 14.84
N GLN A 165 -10.34 -0.29 14.26
CA GLN A 165 -10.92 -0.87 13.04
C GLN A 165 -12.34 -1.38 13.27
N GLN A 166 -12.61 -2.01 14.41
CA GLN A 166 -13.95 -2.48 14.77
C GLN A 166 -14.92 -1.32 15.00
N ALA A 167 -14.49 -0.25 15.65
CA ALA A 167 -15.32 0.94 15.85
C ALA A 167 -15.69 1.63 14.53
N ALA A 168 -14.78 1.62 13.55
CA ALA A 168 -15.02 2.18 12.22
C ALA A 168 -15.94 1.32 11.33
N ALA A 169 -16.11 0.03 11.65
CA ALA A 169 -16.98 -0.88 10.91
C ALA A 169 -18.42 -0.98 11.47
N GLY A 170 -18.67 -0.37 12.64
CA GLY A 170 -19.96 -0.42 13.34
C GLY A 170 -20.84 0.84 13.20
N ASN A 171 -20.38 1.85 12.43
CA ASN A 171 -21.13 3.06 12.07
C ASN A 171 -21.45 3.08 10.57
#